data_AF-A0A2S6PQL3-F1
#
_entry.id   AF-A0A2S6PQL3-F1
#
_cell.length_a   1.000
_cell.length_b   1.000
_cell.length_c   1.000
_cell.angle_alpha   90.00
_cell.angle_beta   90.00
_cell.angle_gamma   90.00
#
_symmetry.space_group_name_H-M   'P 1'
#
loop_
_entity.id
_entity.type
_entity.pdbx_description
1 polymer ?
#
loop_
_entity_poly.entity_id
_entity_poly.type
_entity_poly.pdbx_seq_one_letter_code
_entity_poly.pdbx_strand_id
1 'polypeptide(L)'
;MDTDSEATPPTTTEGRLALIDGVLALPYPAGEESEDNGVHSSGPGHHLLILLASQDFWDDRSAEIVEPAEQEIEDEFSVLATTLSERWGEPETVDLWPYLEGDENGVRAAAPEPMGQLCNLAGSMQVWRVPGSTRWLGLSVGQADPEFPIWLLGAVGETSILPE
;
A
#
# COMPACT_ATOMS: atom_id res chain seq x y z
N MET A 1 6.93 -28.31 14.66
CA MET A 1 5.92 -27.22 14.74
C MET A 1 6.72 -25.99 14.43
N ASP A 2 6.96 -25.87 13.14
CA ASP A 2 7.92 -24.96 12.56
C ASP A 2 7.12 -23.71 12.24
N THR A 3 7.19 -22.75 13.16
CA THR A 3 6.63 -21.42 12.96
C THR A 3 7.62 -20.65 12.08
N ASP A 4 7.66 -21.00 10.79
CA ASP A 4 8.20 -20.12 9.75
C ASP A 4 7.06 -19.19 9.34
N SER A 5 6.89 -18.10 10.08
CA SER A 5 6.06 -16.96 9.67
C SER A 5 6.70 -15.70 10.22
N GLU A 6 7.96 -15.48 9.87
CA GLU A 6 8.48 -14.12 9.72
C GLU A 6 8.07 -13.66 8.33
N ALA A 7 6.89 -13.05 8.20
CA ALA A 7 6.51 -12.35 6.98
C ALA A 7 7.31 -11.04 6.90
N THR A 8 8.62 -11.15 6.69
CA THR A 8 9.44 -10.02 6.27
C THR A 8 9.06 -9.70 4.82
N PRO A 9 8.83 -8.43 4.46
CA PRO A 9 8.58 -8.08 3.08
C PRO A 9 9.74 -8.56 2.19
N PRO A 10 9.45 -9.02 0.95
CA PRO A 10 10.48 -9.54 0.06
C PRO A 10 11.56 -8.47 -0.20
N THR A 11 12.82 -8.91 -0.24
CA THR A 11 13.97 -8.01 -0.42
C THR A 11 14.27 -7.71 -1.90
N THR A 12 13.63 -8.41 -2.84
CA THR A 12 13.83 -8.23 -4.29
C THR A 12 12.56 -7.74 -4.98
N THR A 13 12.72 -6.99 -6.06
CA THR A 13 11.61 -6.52 -6.92
C THR A 13 10.78 -7.68 -7.46
N GLU A 14 11.41 -8.77 -7.92
CA GLU A 14 10.70 -9.97 -8.38
C GLU A 14 9.86 -10.60 -7.25
N GLY A 15 10.39 -10.62 -6.02
CA GLY A 15 9.65 -11.10 -4.85
C GLY A 15 8.44 -10.21 -4.53
N ARG A 16 8.57 -8.89 -4.66
CA ARG A 16 7.46 -7.93 -4.48
C ARG A 16 6.38 -8.12 -5.54
N LEU A 17 6.75 -8.30 -6.81
CA LEU A 17 5.81 -8.61 -7.88
C LEU A 17 5.09 -9.94 -7.64
N ALA A 18 5.81 -10.97 -7.20
CA ALA A 18 5.20 -12.26 -6.84
C ALA A 18 4.23 -12.15 -5.65
N LEU A 19 4.56 -11.32 -4.66
CA LEU A 19 3.66 -11.02 -3.55
C LEU A 19 2.38 -10.32 -4.02
N ILE A 20 2.50 -9.30 -4.88
CA ILE A 20 1.37 -8.61 -5.51
C ILE A 20 0.48 -9.60 -6.27
N ASP A 21 1.08 -10.45 -7.11
CA ASP A 21 0.34 -11.47 -7.87
C ASP A 21 -0.39 -12.47 -6.94
N GLY A 22 0.25 -12.86 -5.84
CA GLY A 22 -0.35 -13.72 -4.82
C GLY A 22 -1.57 -13.09 -4.16
N VAL A 23 -1.46 -11.83 -3.74
CA VAL A 23 -2.56 -11.09 -3.09
C VAL A 23 -3.70 -10.80 -4.07
N LEU A 24 -3.41 -10.51 -5.34
CA LEU A 24 -4.43 -10.32 -6.37
C LEU A 24 -5.30 -11.58 -6.58
N ALA A 25 -4.73 -12.77 -6.39
CA ALA A 25 -5.42 -14.04 -6.49
C ALA A 25 -6.12 -14.47 -5.19
N LEU A 26 -5.83 -13.81 -4.07
CA LEU A 26 -6.35 -14.17 -2.75
C LEU A 26 -7.82 -13.72 -2.63
N PRO A 27 -8.74 -14.58 -2.11
CA PRO A 27 -10.09 -14.16 -1.82
C PRO A 27 -10.09 -13.11 -0.69
N TYR A 28 -11.04 -12.19 -0.75
CA TYR A 28 -11.22 -11.25 0.34
C TYR A 28 -11.79 -11.96 1.57
N PRO A 29 -11.23 -11.72 2.77
CA PRO A 29 -11.78 -12.23 4.01
C PRO A 29 -13.21 -11.74 4.27
N ALA A 30 -13.97 -12.49 5.08
CA ALA A 30 -15.32 -12.10 5.48
C ALA A 30 -15.35 -11.06 6.62
N GLY A 31 -14.21 -10.84 7.28
CA GLY A 31 -14.04 -9.85 8.34
C GLY A 31 -12.60 -9.32 8.35
N GLU A 32 -12.33 -8.33 9.19
CA GLU A 32 -11.00 -7.73 9.28
C GLU A 32 -9.97 -8.72 9.84
N GLU A 33 -8.84 -8.80 9.15
CA GLU A 33 -7.67 -9.62 9.46
C GLU A 33 -6.42 -8.73 9.33
N SER A 34 -5.67 -8.54 10.42
CA SER A 34 -4.39 -7.84 10.39
C SER A 34 -3.33 -8.70 11.05
N GLU A 35 -2.14 -8.73 10.46
CA GLU A 35 -0.97 -9.32 11.11
C GLU A 35 -0.47 -8.41 12.25
N ASP A 36 0.02 -9.01 13.34
CA ASP A 36 0.52 -8.27 14.52
C ASP A 36 1.68 -7.31 14.18
N ASN A 37 2.41 -7.59 13.09
CA ASN A 37 3.52 -6.77 12.60
C ASN A 37 3.07 -5.60 11.70
N GLY A 38 1.77 -5.52 11.35
CA GLY A 38 1.22 -4.50 10.45
C GLY A 38 1.64 -4.61 8.97
N VAL A 39 2.37 -5.66 8.58
CA VAL A 39 2.87 -5.86 7.21
C VAL A 39 1.73 -6.14 6.24
N HIS A 40 0.65 -6.76 6.73
CA HIS A 40 -0.51 -7.13 5.93
C HIS A 40 -1.80 -6.87 6.72
N SER A 41 -2.73 -6.17 6.08
CA SER A 41 -4.11 -5.94 6.55
C SER A 41 -5.06 -6.36 5.44
N SER A 42 -6.13 -7.05 5.78
CA SER A 42 -7.11 -7.56 4.82
C SER A 42 -8.50 -7.52 5.42
N GLY A 43 -9.49 -7.40 4.57
CA GLY A 43 -10.88 -7.44 5.00
C GLY A 43 -11.82 -7.60 3.82
N PRO A 44 -13.12 -7.39 4.05
CA PRO A 44 -14.10 -7.45 2.99
C PRO A 44 -13.75 -6.46 1.87
N GLY A 45 -13.48 -6.99 0.67
CA GLY A 45 -13.21 -6.21 -0.52
C GLY A 45 -11.81 -5.59 -0.63
N HIS A 46 -10.88 -5.87 0.30
CA HIS A 46 -9.54 -5.29 0.23
C HIS A 46 -8.40 -6.14 0.82
N HIS A 47 -7.19 -5.83 0.36
CA HIS A 47 -5.91 -6.22 0.96
C HIS A 47 -4.97 -5.00 0.91
N LEU A 48 -4.16 -4.80 1.95
CA LEU A 48 -3.14 -3.77 2.07
C LEU A 48 -1.86 -4.42 2.55
N LEU A 49 -0.74 -4.11 1.90
CA LEU A 49 0.54 -4.75 2.15
C LEU A 49 1.69 -3.73 2.14
N ILE A 50 2.65 -3.93 3.03
CA ILE A 50 3.96 -3.26 2.99
C ILE A 50 4.88 -4.08 2.07
N LEU A 51 5.26 -3.49 0.93
CA LEU A 51 6.15 -4.12 -0.07
C LEU A 51 7.63 -3.89 0.23
N LEU A 52 7.94 -2.74 0.85
CA LEU A 52 9.26 -2.34 1.30
C LEU A 52 9.09 -1.33 2.43
N ALA A 53 9.99 -1.38 3.40
CA ALA A 53 10.09 -0.42 4.48
C ALA A 53 11.54 0.03 4.61
N SER A 54 11.78 1.32 4.79
CA SER A 54 13.09 1.83 5.18
C SER A 54 13.42 1.46 6.64
N GLN A 55 14.59 1.88 7.11
CA GLN A 55 14.83 2.01 8.55
C GLN A 55 13.85 3.01 9.21
N ASP A 56 13.67 2.90 10.53
CA ASP A 56 13.10 3.99 11.32
C ASP A 56 14.13 5.10 11.55
N PHE A 57 13.67 6.24 12.07
CA PHE A 57 14.49 7.43 12.25
C PHE A 57 14.41 7.97 13.68
N TRP A 58 14.21 7.10 14.68
CA TRP A 58 14.12 7.52 16.08
C TRP A 58 15.42 8.16 16.59
N ASP A 59 16.56 7.64 16.13
CA ASP A 59 17.89 8.06 16.60
C ASP A 59 18.45 9.26 15.83
N ASP A 60 18.23 9.31 14.51
CA ASP A 60 18.77 10.34 13.63
C ASP A 60 17.84 10.62 12.44
N ARG A 61 17.46 11.89 12.31
CA ARG A 61 16.56 12.41 11.27
C ARG A 61 17.24 13.43 10.36
N SER A 62 18.56 13.42 10.34
CA SER A 62 19.32 14.25 9.42
C SER A 62 19.01 13.86 7.98
N ALA A 63 19.10 14.84 7.09
CA ALA A 63 18.92 14.63 5.65
C ALA A 63 19.87 13.55 5.11
N GLU A 64 21.07 13.42 5.68
CA GLU A 64 22.06 12.40 5.30
C GLU A 64 21.57 10.96 5.52
N ILE A 65 20.60 10.74 6.42
CA ILE A 65 19.98 9.44 6.68
C ILE A 65 18.63 9.30 5.97
N VAL A 66 17.83 10.36 5.96
CA VAL A 66 16.46 10.34 5.40
C VAL A 66 16.48 10.33 3.88
N GLU A 67 17.28 11.17 3.23
CA GLU A 67 17.28 11.28 1.76
C GLU A 67 17.67 9.97 1.06
N PRO A 68 18.68 9.19 1.51
CA PRO A 68 18.95 7.87 0.93
C PRO A 68 17.81 6.88 1.10
N ALA A 69 17.09 6.92 2.22
CA ALA A 69 15.95 6.05 2.49
C ALA A 69 14.75 6.41 1.59
N GLU A 70 14.46 7.70 1.43
CA GLU A 70 13.46 8.19 0.47
C GLU A 70 13.80 7.75 -0.96
N GLN A 71 15.08 7.88 -1.36
CA GLN A 71 15.53 7.49 -2.69
C GLN A 71 15.41 5.98 -2.94
N GLU A 72 15.74 5.13 -1.96
CA GLU A 72 15.57 3.68 -2.08
C GLU A 72 14.10 3.31 -2.32
N ILE A 73 13.18 3.93 -1.57
CA ILE A 73 11.75 3.69 -1.73
C ILE A 73 11.24 4.19 -3.09
N GLU A 74 11.65 5.38 -3.53
CA GLU A 74 11.24 5.96 -4.80
C GLU A 74 11.79 5.20 -6.01
N ASP A 75 13.03 4.70 -5.92
CA ASP A 75 13.65 3.87 -6.96
C ASP A 75 12.85 2.57 -7.13
N GLU A 76 12.51 1.90 -6.02
CA GLU A 76 11.70 0.67 -6.07
C GLU A 76 10.28 0.95 -6.54
N PHE A 77 9.65 2.04 -6.08
CA PHE A 77 8.34 2.49 -6.56
C PHE A 77 8.36 2.66 -8.08
N SER A 78 9.36 3.35 -8.61
CA SER A 78 9.51 3.61 -10.05
C SER A 78 9.66 2.32 -10.86
N VAL A 79 10.44 1.35 -10.37
CA VAL A 79 10.61 0.05 -11.03
C VAL A 79 9.31 -0.75 -11.04
N LEU A 80 8.61 -0.83 -9.91
CA LEU A 80 7.32 -1.53 -9.83
C LEU A 80 6.26 -0.85 -10.70
N ALA A 81 6.11 0.47 -10.60
CA ALA A 81 5.16 1.24 -11.40
C ALA A 81 5.39 1.07 -12.91
N THR A 82 6.66 1.11 -13.35
CA THR A 82 7.01 0.85 -14.76
C THR A 82 6.59 -0.56 -15.18
N THR A 83 6.96 -1.56 -14.39
CA THR A 83 6.65 -2.97 -14.70
C THR A 83 5.14 -3.24 -14.75
N LEU A 84 4.39 -2.66 -13.81
CA LEU A 84 2.92 -2.76 -13.77
C LEU A 84 2.28 -2.04 -14.96
N SER A 85 2.84 -0.90 -15.36
CA SER A 85 2.34 -0.13 -16.50
C SER A 85 2.59 -0.81 -17.84
N GLU A 86 3.71 -1.54 -17.98
CA GLU A 86 3.93 -2.41 -19.15
C GLU A 86 2.87 -3.53 -19.23
N ARG A 87 2.37 -4.01 -18.08
CA ARG A 87 1.40 -5.10 -18.01
C ARG A 87 -0.04 -4.64 -18.24
N TRP A 88 -0.43 -3.49 -17.68
CA TRP A 88 -1.83 -3.06 -17.62
C TRP A 88 -2.11 -1.65 -18.18
N GLY A 89 -1.08 -0.98 -18.69
CA GLY A 89 -1.16 0.40 -19.18
C GLY A 89 -0.91 1.43 -18.09
N GLU A 90 -0.96 2.71 -18.47
CA GLU A 90 -0.69 3.83 -17.56
C GLU A 90 -1.63 3.83 -16.33
N PRO A 91 -1.11 4.12 -15.13
CA PRO A 91 -1.93 4.23 -13.93
C PRO A 91 -2.78 5.49 -13.94
N GLU A 92 -3.87 5.44 -13.20
CA GLU A 92 -4.59 6.62 -12.73
C GLU A 92 -4.02 7.09 -11.39
N THR A 93 -3.87 8.40 -11.18
CA THR A 93 -3.53 8.95 -9.87
C THR A 93 -4.81 9.22 -9.08
N VAL A 94 -4.93 8.62 -7.90
CA VAL A 94 -6.00 8.90 -6.94
C VAL A 94 -5.46 9.75 -5.79
N ASP A 95 -6.10 10.88 -5.54
CA ASP A 95 -5.86 11.75 -4.38
C ASP A 95 -6.51 11.13 -3.13
N LEU A 96 -5.73 10.97 -2.06
CA LEU A 96 -6.16 10.34 -0.81
C LEU A 96 -6.62 11.37 0.23
N TRP A 97 -6.31 12.66 0.07
CA TRP A 97 -6.73 13.72 0.99
C TRP A 97 -8.23 13.83 1.23
N PRO A 98 -9.10 13.68 0.20
CA PRO A 98 -10.54 13.71 0.42
C PRO A 98 -11.07 12.60 1.34
N TYR A 99 -10.30 11.55 1.60
CA TYR A 99 -10.67 10.46 2.51
C TYR A 99 -10.19 10.71 3.95
N LEU A 100 -9.19 11.55 4.16
CA LEU A 100 -8.70 11.94 5.49
C LEU A 100 -9.66 12.92 6.19
N GLU A 101 -10.30 13.81 5.42
CA GLU A 101 -11.27 14.81 5.91
C GLU A 101 -12.62 14.19 6.36
N GLY A 102 -12.74 12.86 6.38
CA GLY A 102 -13.93 12.14 6.82
C GLY A 102 -14.02 12.03 8.34
N ASP A 103 -15.11 12.58 8.90
CA ASP A 103 -15.57 12.42 10.30
C ASP A 103 -15.21 13.50 11.34
N GLU A 104 -14.71 14.66 10.95
CA GLU A 104 -14.55 15.76 11.94
C GLU A 104 -15.88 16.28 12.53
N ASN A 105 -17.04 15.90 11.95
CA ASN A 105 -18.37 16.29 12.42
C ASN A 105 -19.45 15.17 12.39
N GLY A 106 -19.14 13.89 12.12
CA GLY A 106 -20.15 12.82 12.07
C GLY A 106 -21.13 12.86 10.89
N VAL A 107 -20.90 13.71 9.89
CA VAL A 107 -21.84 13.95 8.77
C VAL A 107 -21.55 13.07 7.55
N ARG A 108 -20.32 12.56 7.41
CA ARG A 108 -19.89 11.72 6.28
C ARG A 108 -19.63 10.30 6.76
N ALA A 109 -20.04 9.32 5.97
CA ALA A 109 -19.68 7.93 6.21
C ALA A 109 -18.14 7.78 6.19
N ALA A 110 -17.63 6.87 7.02
CA ALA A 110 -16.21 6.51 7.01
C ALA A 110 -15.76 6.14 5.59
N ALA A 111 -14.52 6.49 5.25
CA ALA A 111 -13.93 6.08 3.99
C ALA A 111 -13.95 4.54 3.88
N PRO A 112 -14.31 3.98 2.71
CA PRO A 112 -14.24 2.54 2.53
C PRO A 112 -12.79 2.07 2.60
N GLU A 113 -12.54 0.89 3.16
CA GLU A 113 -11.21 0.30 3.10
C GLU A 113 -10.86 -0.15 1.68
N PRO A 114 -9.60 -0.03 1.24
CA PRO A 114 -8.41 0.37 2.02
C PRO A 114 -8.13 1.89 2.03
N MET A 115 -9.04 2.74 1.53
CA MET A 115 -8.83 4.20 1.45
C MET A 115 -8.73 4.83 2.83
N GLY A 116 -9.51 4.32 3.79
CA GLY A 116 -9.46 4.76 5.19
C GLY A 116 -8.08 4.56 5.80
N GLN A 117 -7.46 3.39 5.61
CA GLN A 117 -6.09 3.15 6.03
C GLN A 117 -5.08 4.00 5.24
N LEU A 118 -5.17 4.00 3.90
CA LEU A 118 -4.18 4.66 3.04
C LEU A 118 -4.11 6.18 3.23
N CYS A 119 -5.24 6.86 3.46
CA CYS A 119 -5.26 8.32 3.62
C CYS A 119 -4.56 8.80 4.91
N ASN A 120 -4.36 7.92 5.88
CA ASN A 120 -3.58 8.21 7.08
C ASN A 120 -2.06 8.08 6.85
N LEU A 121 -1.65 7.50 5.72
CA LEU A 121 -0.26 7.16 5.43
C LEU A 121 0.30 7.93 4.24
N ALA A 122 -0.53 8.23 3.25
CA ALA A 122 -0.10 8.78 1.97
C ALA A 122 -1.08 9.82 1.44
N GLY A 123 -0.55 10.77 0.65
CA GLY A 123 -1.36 11.81 0.01
C GLY A 123 -1.99 11.38 -1.32
N SER A 124 -1.41 10.40 -2.02
CA SER A 124 -1.93 9.91 -3.30
C SER A 124 -1.42 8.52 -3.61
N MET A 125 -2.10 7.79 -4.50
CA MET A 125 -1.62 6.51 -5.02
C MET A 125 -1.76 6.42 -6.54
N GLN A 126 -0.94 5.58 -7.17
CA GLN A 126 -1.10 5.15 -8.56
C GLN A 126 -1.95 3.89 -8.60
N VAL A 127 -2.91 3.82 -9.51
CA VAL A 127 -3.91 2.75 -9.59
C VAL A 127 -3.98 2.14 -10.98
N TRP A 128 -3.93 0.82 -11.04
CA TRP A 128 -4.21 0.02 -12.23
C TRP A 128 -5.50 -0.78 -12.04
N ARG A 129 -6.42 -0.68 -13.01
CA ARG A 129 -7.57 -1.59 -13.09
C ARG A 129 -7.12 -2.88 -13.76
N VAL A 130 -7.21 -4.01 -13.07
CA VAL A 130 -6.72 -5.29 -13.60
C VAL A 130 -7.65 -5.78 -14.72
N PRO A 131 -7.17 -5.93 -15.97
CA PRO A 131 -8.03 -6.30 -17.09
C PRO A 131 -8.75 -7.63 -16.88
N GLY A 132 -10.06 -7.66 -17.11
CA GLY A 132 -10.89 -8.87 -16.93
C GLY A 132 -11.19 -9.21 -15.46
N SER A 133 -10.87 -8.33 -14.53
CA SER A 133 -11.13 -8.48 -13.10
C SER A 133 -12.02 -7.34 -12.58
N THR A 134 -12.67 -7.57 -11.45
CA THR A 134 -13.35 -6.53 -10.66
C THR A 134 -12.44 -5.93 -9.58
N ARG A 135 -11.12 -6.12 -9.73
CA ARG A 135 -10.10 -5.68 -8.78
C ARG A 135 -9.22 -4.60 -9.38
N TRP A 136 -8.75 -3.71 -8.52
CA TRP A 136 -7.68 -2.78 -8.81
C TRP A 136 -6.45 -3.08 -7.96
N LEU A 137 -5.28 -2.66 -8.43
CA LEU A 137 -4.04 -2.59 -7.68
C LEU A 137 -3.66 -1.13 -7.53
N GLY A 138 -3.33 -0.70 -6.31
CA GLY A 138 -2.76 0.59 -5.99
C GLY A 138 -1.35 0.46 -5.48
N LEU A 139 -0.52 1.45 -5.78
CA LEU A 139 0.84 1.59 -5.28
C LEU A 139 1.00 3.01 -4.71
N SER A 140 1.59 3.11 -3.52
CA SER A 140 1.78 4.39 -2.84
C SER A 140 3.06 4.38 -2.04
N VAL A 141 3.66 5.56 -1.87
CA VAL A 141 4.66 5.80 -0.82
C VAL A 141 3.95 6.51 0.34
N GLY A 142 4.20 6.06 1.56
CA GLY A 142 3.56 6.62 2.74
C GLY A 142 4.40 6.49 4.01
N GLN A 143 4.05 7.28 5.01
CA GLN A 143 4.70 7.31 6.31
C GLN A 143 3.70 7.79 7.35
N ALA A 144 3.55 7.06 8.46
CA ALA A 144 2.58 7.42 9.51
C ALA A 144 3.08 8.57 10.41
N ASP A 145 4.36 8.56 10.75
CA ASP A 145 5.02 9.63 11.50
C ASP A 145 6.42 9.85 10.92
N PRO A 146 6.93 11.10 10.87
CA PRO A 146 8.25 11.35 10.33
C PRO A 146 9.43 10.63 11.04
N GLU A 147 9.25 10.08 12.24
CA GLU A 147 10.20 9.20 12.96
C GLU A 147 10.08 7.71 12.56
N PHE A 148 8.97 7.31 11.93
CA PHE A 148 8.71 5.92 11.53
C PHE A 148 9.31 5.61 10.16
N PRO A 149 9.43 4.33 9.78
CA PRO A 149 9.85 3.97 8.44
C PRO A 149 8.96 4.57 7.34
N ILE A 150 9.59 4.88 6.22
CA ILE A 150 8.90 5.17 4.96
C ILE A 150 8.53 3.82 4.33
N TRP A 151 7.29 3.70 3.86
CA TRP A 151 6.75 2.48 3.30
C TRP A 151 6.42 2.63 1.83
N LEU A 152 6.80 1.62 1.05
CA LEU A 152 6.19 1.32 -0.24
C LEU A 152 5.01 0.39 0.01
N LEU A 153 3.80 0.87 -0.28
CA LEU A 153 2.55 0.20 0.00
C LEU A 153 1.92 -0.32 -1.28
N GLY A 154 1.43 -1.56 -1.25
CA GLY A 154 0.54 -2.13 -2.25
C GLY A 154 -0.87 -2.25 -1.68
N ALA A 155 -1.89 -1.94 -2.47
CA ALA A 155 -3.28 -2.11 -2.08
C ALA A 155 -4.06 -2.82 -3.17
N VAL A 156 -4.92 -3.75 -2.82
CA VAL A 156 -5.83 -4.43 -3.75
C VAL A 156 -7.23 -4.20 -3.25
N GLY A 157 -8.13 -3.77 -4.12
CA GLY A 157 -9.52 -3.55 -3.74
C GLY A 157 -10.51 -3.83 -4.86
N GLU A 158 -11.79 -3.86 -4.54
CA GLU A 158 -12.85 -3.96 -5.55
C GLU A 158 -13.00 -2.64 -6.33
N THR A 159 -13.21 -2.71 -7.64
CA THR A 159 -13.38 -1.51 -8.50
C THR A 159 -14.58 -0.66 -8.10
N SER A 160 -15.56 -1.24 -7.41
CA SER A 160 -16.74 -0.55 -6.87
C SER A 160 -16.40 0.52 -5.82
N ILE A 161 -15.20 0.47 -5.21
CA ILE A 161 -14.77 1.41 -4.16
C ILE A 161 -13.91 2.56 -4.69
N LEU A 162 -13.43 2.46 -5.94
CA LEU A 162 -12.72 3.56 -6.58
C LEU A 162 -13.71 4.68 -6.96
N PRO A 163 -13.29 5.95 -6.92
CA PRO A 163 -14.08 7.03 -7.52
C PRO A 163 -14.26 6.77 -9.02
N GLU A 164 -15.42 7.19 -9.57
CA GLU A 164 -15.74 7.10 -11.00
C GLU A 164 -14.91 8.06 -11.86
#